data_AF-A0AAW2QRD1-F1
#
_entry.id   AF-A0AAW2QRD1-F1
#
_cell.length_a   1.000
_cell.length_b   1.000
_cell.length_c   1.000
_cell.angle_alpha   90.00
_cell.angle_beta   90.00
_cell.angle_gamma   90.00
#
_symmetry.space_group_name_H-M   'P 1'
#
loop_
_entity.id
_entity.type
_entity.pdbx_description
1 polymer ?
#
loop_
_entity_poly.entity_id
_entity_poly.type
_entity_poly.pdbx_seq_one_letter_code
_entity_poly.pdbx_strand_id
1 'polypeptide(L)'
;MGGIGKTTLARNLYSDSLIEYHFDIHAWVVLSQDYNVKLMFTSLVCSTGEPNGELNHKSIEELAERLYKNLKGRRYLVVMDDVWDTKVCDDVKRFFPDDNNGSRIVLTSRRSEASWDLLRKTVFGEKDCPSTPEMIGQKIAHNCKGLPLAIVVIGGLLSKDSTAQKDWECIAEDVKTAATNGGDQFMEILSLSYNSLPYHLKACFLYTGVFPEDYEIFVTQLIKLWIAEGFVKPPTPKSFKQVAEDYLKDLVD
;
A
#
# COMPACT_ATOMS: atom_id res chain seq x y z
N MET A 1 13.55 -5.57 -3.04
CA MET A 1 14.57 -5.20 -4.06
C MET A 1 14.93 -3.73 -4.01
N GLY A 2 16.23 -3.40 -4.14
CA GLY A 2 16.68 -2.03 -4.45
C GLY A 2 16.46 -1.71 -5.93
N GLY A 3 16.30 -0.43 -6.30
CA GLY A 3 16.22 0.00 -7.70
C GLY A 3 14.86 -0.13 -8.40
N ILE A 4 13.82 -0.64 -7.73
CA ILE A 4 12.47 -0.83 -8.32
C ILE A 4 11.65 0.47 -8.44
N GLY A 5 12.26 1.63 -8.20
CA GLY A 5 11.59 2.93 -8.31
C GLY A 5 10.77 3.38 -7.10
N LYS A 6 10.86 2.74 -5.92
CA LYS A 6 10.15 3.20 -4.69
C LYS A 6 10.44 4.66 -4.33
N THR A 7 11.72 5.02 -4.26
CA THR A 7 12.17 6.40 -4.01
C THR A 7 11.68 7.34 -5.10
N THR A 8 11.70 6.90 -6.36
CA THR A 8 11.20 7.68 -7.50
C THR A 8 9.71 7.94 -7.39
N LEU A 9 8.91 6.92 -7.07
CA LEU A 9 7.47 7.04 -6.87
C LEU A 9 7.15 7.98 -5.70
N ALA A 10 7.83 7.81 -4.57
CA ALA A 10 7.68 8.69 -3.42
C ALA A 10 8.06 10.14 -3.77
N ARG A 11 9.11 10.36 -4.57
CA ARG A 11 9.50 11.71 -5.03
C ARG A 11 8.47 12.33 -5.95
N ASN A 12 7.91 11.55 -6.87
CA ASN A 12 6.87 12.03 -7.78
C ASN A 12 5.63 12.45 -6.98
N LEU A 13 5.20 11.64 -6.00
CA LEU A 13 4.10 12.00 -5.12
C LEU A 13 4.40 13.24 -4.27
N TYR A 14 5.62 13.34 -3.71
CA TYR A 14 6.03 14.47 -2.89
C TYR A 14 6.07 15.79 -3.68
N SER A 15 6.37 15.74 -4.97
CA SER A 15 6.49 16.91 -5.85
C SER A 15 5.20 17.22 -6.62
N ASP A 16 4.14 16.47 -6.40
CA ASP A 16 2.87 16.65 -7.09
C ASP A 16 2.16 17.92 -6.60
N SER A 17 1.69 18.76 -7.52
CA SER A 17 1.06 20.04 -7.20
C SER A 17 -0.21 19.93 -6.34
N LEU A 18 -0.97 18.84 -6.46
CA LEU A 18 -2.15 18.60 -5.63
C LEU A 18 -1.72 18.23 -4.21
N ILE A 19 -0.63 17.50 -4.06
CA ILE A 19 -0.02 17.16 -2.77
C ILE A 19 0.59 18.39 -2.11
N GLU A 20 1.28 19.25 -2.88
CA GLU A 20 1.82 20.52 -2.39
C GLU A 20 0.70 21.43 -1.86
N TYR A 21 -0.44 21.49 -2.54
CA TYR A 21 -1.60 22.27 -2.09
C TYR A 21 -2.34 21.64 -0.90
N HIS A 22 -2.35 20.30 -0.80
CA HIS A 22 -3.17 19.60 0.19
C HIS A 22 -2.55 19.56 1.59
N PHE A 23 -1.22 19.59 1.70
CA PHE A 23 -0.49 19.48 2.96
C PHE A 23 0.21 20.80 3.30
N ASP A 24 0.14 21.22 4.55
CA ASP A 24 0.76 22.47 5.05
C ASP A 24 2.27 22.33 5.27
N ILE A 25 2.73 21.10 5.53
CA ILE A 25 4.13 20.78 5.84
C ILE A 25 4.54 19.55 5.04
N HIS A 26 5.71 19.64 4.40
CA HIS A 26 6.35 18.53 3.74
C HIS A 26 7.73 18.31 4.35
N ALA A 27 8.04 17.07 4.70
CA ALA A 27 9.36 16.70 5.18
C ALA A 27 9.82 15.41 4.49
N TRP A 28 11.09 15.38 4.11
CA TRP A 28 11.72 14.20 3.53
C TRP A 28 12.99 13.86 4.28
N VAL A 29 13.13 12.60 4.70
CA VAL A 29 14.36 12.08 5.30
C VAL A 29 14.74 10.77 4.63
N VAL A 30 16.02 10.57 4.35
CA VAL A 30 16.57 9.30 3.87
C VAL A 30 17.30 8.62 5.04
N LEU A 31 16.93 7.39 5.36
CA LEU A 31 17.54 6.61 6.43
C LEU A 31 18.61 5.68 5.87
N SER A 32 19.83 5.77 6.41
CA SER A 32 20.90 4.79 6.12
C SER A 32 20.73 3.53 6.97
N GLN A 33 21.49 2.48 6.66
CA GLN A 33 21.50 1.27 7.48
C GLN A 33 21.99 1.55 8.92
N ASP A 34 22.95 2.46 9.06
CA ASP A 34 23.45 2.99 10.34
C ASP A 34 22.74 4.30 10.72
N TYR A 35 21.42 4.38 10.52
CA TYR A 35 20.71 5.64 10.74
C TYR A 35 20.89 6.12 12.19
N ASN A 36 21.18 7.42 12.32
CA ASN A 36 21.26 8.07 13.61
C ASN A 36 19.93 8.77 13.89
N VAL A 37 19.21 8.29 14.91
CA VAL A 37 17.90 8.85 15.33
C VAL A 37 17.97 10.37 15.49
N LYS A 38 19.06 10.89 16.08
CA LYS A 38 19.25 12.33 16.27
C LYS A 38 19.35 13.07 14.93
N LEU A 39 20.10 12.54 13.95
CA LEU A 39 20.20 13.15 12.62
C LEU A 39 18.87 13.14 11.87
N MET A 40 18.07 12.08 12.02
CA MET A 40 16.72 12.02 11.46
C MET A 40 15.83 13.13 12.05
N PHE A 41 15.76 13.25 13.38
CA PHE A 41 14.97 14.31 14.02
C PHE A 41 15.45 15.71 13.64
N THR A 42 16.77 15.93 13.61
CA THR A 42 17.34 17.19 13.11
C THR A 42 16.87 17.47 11.70
N SER A 43 17.01 16.52 10.77
CA SER A 43 16.59 16.69 9.36
C SER A 43 15.09 17.01 9.23
N LEU A 44 14.25 16.34 10.02
CA LEU A 44 12.80 16.58 10.02
C LEU A 44 12.48 17.98 10.54
N VAL A 45 13.07 18.40 11.67
CA VAL A 45 12.88 19.75 12.23
C VAL A 45 13.30 20.82 11.22
N CYS A 46 14.45 20.67 10.55
CA CYS A 46 14.90 21.59 9.50
C CYS A 46 13.91 21.68 8.34
N SER A 47 13.32 20.55 7.96
CA SER A 47 12.33 20.49 6.86
C SER A 47 11.02 21.21 7.21
N THR A 48 10.71 21.39 8.50
CA THR A 48 9.53 22.14 8.95
C THR A 48 9.69 23.66 8.92
N GLY A 49 10.83 24.18 8.44
CA GLY A 49 11.08 25.61 8.28
C GLY A 49 11.82 26.29 9.44
N GLU A 50 12.33 25.55 10.43
CA GLU A 50 13.16 26.12 11.50
C GLU A 50 14.61 26.37 11.03
N PRO A 51 15.22 27.53 11.34
CA PRO A 51 16.62 27.78 11.05
C PRO A 51 17.54 26.84 11.86
N ASN A 52 18.62 26.38 11.22
CA ASN A 52 19.59 25.38 11.72
C ASN A 52 20.30 25.67 13.07
N GLY A 53 19.98 26.76 13.76
CA GLY A 53 20.66 27.21 14.97
C GLY A 53 20.64 26.18 16.11
N GLU A 54 21.84 25.72 16.49
CA GLU A 54 22.13 24.86 17.65
C GLU A 54 21.31 23.55 17.76
N LEU A 55 20.85 22.96 16.65
CA LEU A 55 20.20 21.64 16.70
C LEU A 55 21.19 20.52 17.11
N ASN A 56 22.48 20.70 16.81
CA ASN A 56 23.51 19.69 17.08
C ASN A 56 23.74 19.40 18.58
N HIS A 57 23.50 20.38 19.46
CA HIS A 57 23.67 20.21 20.91
C HIS A 57 22.43 19.67 21.62
N LYS A 58 21.27 19.67 20.95
CA LYS A 58 20.00 19.26 21.56
C LYS A 58 19.88 17.76 21.78
N SER A 59 19.13 17.36 22.79
CA SER A 59 18.77 15.95 23.01
C SER A 59 17.75 15.49 21.96
N ILE A 60 17.53 14.17 21.88
CA ILE A 60 16.52 13.61 20.97
C ILE A 60 15.12 14.05 21.41
N GLU A 61 14.87 14.09 22.72
CA GLU A 61 13.60 14.51 23.33
C GLU A 61 13.28 15.97 22.99
N GLU A 62 14.28 16.87 23.06
CA GLU A 62 14.12 18.27 22.70
C GLU A 62 13.82 18.45 21.21
N LEU A 63 14.50 17.69 20.34
CA LEU A 63 14.23 17.71 18.90
C LEU A 63 12.85 17.14 18.58
N ALA A 64 12.44 16.08 19.27
CA ALA A 64 11.13 15.46 19.11
C ALA A 64 10.00 16.38 19.60
N GLU A 65 10.17 17.07 20.74
CA GLU A 65 9.20 18.04 21.23
C GLU A 65 9.03 19.21 20.27
N ARG A 66 10.13 19.70 19.68
CA ARG A 66 10.08 20.73 18.63
C ARG A 66 9.36 20.26 17.39
N LEU A 67 9.70 19.06 16.90
CA LEU A 67 9.02 18.47 15.76
C LEU A 67 7.51 18.37 16.04
N TYR A 68 7.13 17.84 17.20
CA TYR A 68 5.73 17.71 17.60
C TYR A 68 5.01 19.06 17.60
N LYS A 69 5.59 20.09 18.24
CA LYS A 69 5.03 21.45 18.29
C LYS A 69 4.88 22.05 16.90
N ASN A 70 5.84 21.80 16.00
CA ASN A 70 5.75 22.26 14.63
C ASN A 70 4.63 21.53 13.88
N LEU A 71 4.50 20.22 14.03
CA LEU A 71 3.47 19.48 13.29
C LEU A 71 2.05 19.70 13.84
N LYS A 72 1.90 20.05 15.12
CA LYS A 72 0.59 20.14 15.79
C LYS A 72 -0.34 21.15 15.11
N GLY A 73 -1.56 20.71 14.82
CA GLY A 73 -2.62 21.51 14.18
C GLY A 73 -2.45 21.73 12.68
N ARG A 74 -1.34 21.26 12.08
CA ARG A 74 -1.04 21.40 10.66
C ARG A 74 -1.12 20.04 9.97
N ARG A 75 -1.60 20.01 8.74
CA ARG A 75 -1.66 18.78 7.94
C ARG A 75 -0.29 18.52 7.34
N TYR A 76 0.38 17.45 7.73
CA TYR A 76 1.75 17.16 7.28
C TYR A 76 1.83 15.90 6.40
N LEU A 77 2.77 15.92 5.46
CA LEU A 77 3.25 14.76 4.72
C LEU A 77 4.73 14.55 5.04
N VAL A 78 5.07 13.44 5.70
CA VAL A 78 6.46 13.06 5.98
C VAL A 78 6.84 11.83 5.18
N VAL A 79 7.90 11.90 4.39
CA VAL A 79 8.48 10.75 3.69
C VAL A 79 9.74 10.30 4.43
N MET A 80 9.74 9.06 4.91
CA MET A 80 10.94 8.39 5.40
C MET A 80 11.37 7.35 4.38
N ASP A 81 12.38 7.70 3.61
CA ASP A 81 12.91 6.89 2.52
C ASP A 81 13.99 5.94 3.03
N ASP A 82 13.99 4.71 2.50
CA ASP A 82 14.94 3.65 2.78
C ASP A 82 15.00 3.17 4.24
N VAL A 83 13.85 2.99 4.89
CA VAL A 83 13.76 2.48 6.26
C VAL A 83 14.20 1.02 6.34
N TRP A 84 15.17 0.74 7.21
CA TRP A 84 15.76 -0.59 7.41
C TRP A 84 15.16 -1.39 8.56
N ASP A 85 14.40 -0.82 9.49
CA ASP A 85 13.74 -1.59 10.56
C ASP A 85 12.35 -1.02 10.80
N THR A 86 11.31 -1.86 10.78
CA THR A 86 9.93 -1.41 10.98
C THR A 86 9.67 -0.97 12.42
N LYS A 87 10.48 -1.40 13.40
CA LYS A 87 10.42 -0.90 14.78
C LYS A 87 10.68 0.60 14.88
N VAL A 88 11.49 1.15 13.96
CA VAL A 88 11.68 2.59 13.84
C VAL A 88 10.35 3.30 13.70
N CYS A 89 9.41 2.70 12.97
CA CYS A 89 8.11 3.29 12.76
C CYS A 89 7.31 3.41 14.07
N ASP A 90 7.35 2.40 14.93
CA ASP A 90 6.65 2.43 16.21
C ASP A 90 7.33 3.37 17.21
N ASP A 91 8.66 3.41 17.20
CA ASP A 91 9.45 4.31 18.03
C ASP A 91 9.28 5.78 17.63
N VAL A 92 9.08 6.07 16.34
CA VAL A 92 8.94 7.45 15.85
C VAL A 92 7.49 7.94 15.87
N LYS A 93 6.50 7.06 15.67
CA LYS A 93 5.05 7.40 15.64
C LYS A 93 4.63 8.27 16.82
N ARG A 94 5.12 7.97 18.03
CA ARG A 94 4.80 8.70 19.27
C ARG A 94 5.16 10.19 19.23
N PHE A 95 6.02 10.60 18.30
CA PHE A 95 6.46 11.99 18.16
C PHE A 95 5.72 12.77 17.07
N PHE A 96 4.81 12.11 16.35
CA PHE A 96 3.95 12.73 15.34
C PHE A 96 2.54 12.93 15.91
N PRO A 97 1.97 14.15 15.88
CA PRO A 97 0.63 14.41 16.37
C PRO A 97 -0.43 13.85 15.42
N ASP A 98 -1.34 13.02 15.94
CA ASP A 98 -2.55 12.64 15.22
C ASP A 98 -3.71 13.56 15.60
N ASP A 99 -3.93 14.59 14.78
CA ASP A 99 -5.02 15.55 14.94
C ASP A 99 -6.27 15.16 14.14
N ASN A 100 -6.32 13.94 13.59
CA ASN A 100 -7.37 13.50 12.65
C ASN A 100 -7.59 14.45 11.46
N ASN A 101 -6.58 15.25 11.11
CA ASN A 101 -6.66 16.26 10.06
C ASN A 101 -6.26 15.73 8.68
N GLY A 102 -5.94 14.43 8.55
CA GLY A 102 -5.52 13.82 7.29
C GLY A 102 -4.00 13.79 7.06
N SER A 103 -3.20 14.09 8.08
CA SER A 103 -1.73 13.95 8.01
C SER A 103 -1.30 12.52 7.64
N ARG A 104 -0.17 12.40 6.93
CA ARG A 104 0.34 11.12 6.40
C ARG A 104 1.84 10.99 6.60
N ILE A 105 2.27 9.76 6.87
CA ILE A 105 3.68 9.36 6.87
C ILE A 105 3.84 8.26 5.82
N VAL A 106 4.71 8.49 4.85
CA VAL A 106 5.04 7.54 3.78
C VAL A 106 6.40 6.93 4.11
N LEU A 107 6.47 5.61 4.10
CA LEU A 107 7.70 4.88 4.33
C LEU A 107 8.08 4.13 3.06
N THR A 108 9.33 4.22 2.66
CA THR A 108 9.88 3.28 1.68
C THR A 108 10.85 2.34 2.40
N SER A 109 10.80 1.05 2.09
CA SER A 109 11.72 0.07 2.67
C SER A 109 12.17 -0.93 1.62
N ARG A 110 13.37 -1.47 1.80
CA ARG A 110 13.90 -2.58 1.01
C ARG A 110 13.63 -3.96 1.62
N ARG A 111 13.20 -4.04 2.89
CA ARG A 111 13.01 -5.30 3.62
C ARG A 111 11.70 -5.99 3.27
N SER A 112 11.75 -7.32 3.26
CA SER A 112 10.58 -8.20 3.09
C SER A 112 9.65 -8.20 4.29
N GLU A 113 10.09 -7.75 5.46
CA GLU A 113 9.24 -7.63 6.66
C GLU A 113 8.08 -6.65 6.45
N ALA A 114 8.35 -5.52 5.79
CA ALA A 114 7.29 -4.59 5.37
C ALA A 114 6.30 -5.26 4.40
N SER A 115 6.76 -6.21 3.58
CA SER A 115 5.87 -6.98 2.71
C SER A 115 4.96 -7.91 3.51
N TRP A 116 5.47 -8.52 4.58
CA TRP A 116 4.67 -9.37 5.45
C TRP A 116 3.67 -8.53 6.25
N ASP A 117 4.09 -7.41 6.83
CA ASP A 117 3.19 -6.51 7.56
C ASP A 117 2.07 -5.99 6.66
N LEU A 118 2.38 -5.64 5.40
CA LEU A 118 1.38 -5.26 4.41
C LEU A 118 0.43 -6.42 4.10
N LEU A 119 0.95 -7.62 3.82
CA LEU A 119 0.12 -8.80 3.53
C LEU A 119 -0.80 -9.12 4.72
N ARG A 120 -0.25 -9.14 5.93
CA ARG A 120 -0.99 -9.37 7.17
C ARG A 120 -2.13 -8.36 7.31
N LYS A 121 -1.87 -7.07 7.11
CA LYS A 121 -2.90 -6.02 7.18
C LYS A 121 -3.96 -6.17 6.09
N THR A 122 -3.58 -6.55 4.87
CA THR A 122 -4.54 -6.77 3.79
C THR A 122 -5.46 -7.96 4.09
N VAL A 123 -4.91 -9.05 4.65
CA VAL A 123 -5.68 -10.27 4.91
C VAL A 123 -6.52 -10.19 6.20
N PHE A 124 -5.94 -9.64 7.28
CA PHE A 124 -6.55 -9.68 8.62
C PHE A 124 -7.06 -8.31 9.12
N GLY A 125 -6.72 -7.22 8.44
CA GLY A 125 -6.98 -5.86 8.94
C GLY A 125 -6.24 -5.59 10.25
N GLU A 126 -6.97 -5.05 11.24
CA GLU A 126 -6.48 -4.79 12.61
C GLU A 126 -6.57 -6.03 13.53
N LYS A 127 -7.00 -7.20 13.02
CA LYS A 127 -7.14 -8.42 13.83
C LYS A 127 -5.80 -9.13 14.01
N ASP A 128 -5.67 -9.86 15.12
CA ASP A 128 -4.52 -10.73 15.34
C ASP A 128 -4.50 -11.90 14.36
N CYS A 129 -3.30 -12.17 13.83
CA CYS A 129 -3.06 -13.28 12.92
C CYS A 129 -2.97 -14.59 13.72
N PRO A 130 -3.66 -15.68 13.31
CA PRO A 130 -3.41 -17.00 13.87
C PRO A 130 -1.95 -17.42 13.60
N SER A 131 -1.32 -18.14 14.52
CA SER A 131 0.10 -18.54 14.43
C SER A 131 0.41 -19.52 13.30
N THR A 132 -0.60 -20.27 12.82
CA THR A 132 -0.43 -21.30 11.77
C THR A 132 -0.15 -20.73 10.36
N PRO A 133 -0.91 -19.76 9.81
CA PRO A 133 -0.63 -19.17 8.51
C PRO A 133 0.56 -18.20 8.47
N GLU A 134 1.10 -17.77 9.61
CA GLU A 134 2.16 -16.74 9.67
C GLU A 134 3.43 -17.15 8.90
N MET A 135 3.92 -18.37 9.09
CA MET A 135 5.12 -18.85 8.40
C MET A 135 4.94 -18.95 6.88
N ILE A 136 3.74 -19.34 6.43
CA ILE A 136 3.44 -19.45 5.00
C ILE A 136 3.26 -18.05 4.40
N GLY A 137 2.58 -17.16 5.13
CA GLY A 137 2.40 -15.77 4.76
C GLY A 137 3.71 -15.01 4.59
N GLN A 138 4.68 -15.21 5.48
CA GLN A 138 6.02 -14.65 5.32
C GLN A 138 6.73 -15.14 4.05
N LYS A 139 6.57 -16.42 3.69
CA LYS A 139 7.12 -16.97 2.44
C LYS A 139 6.46 -16.36 1.21
N ILE A 140 5.14 -16.22 1.22
CA ILE A 140 4.37 -15.56 0.16
C ILE A 140 4.84 -14.11 -0.03
N ALA A 141 4.90 -13.34 1.07
CA ALA A 141 5.33 -11.96 1.05
C ALA A 141 6.77 -11.79 0.56
N HIS A 142 7.66 -12.72 0.93
CA HIS A 142 9.03 -12.77 0.43
C HIS A 142 9.05 -13.03 -1.09
N ASN A 143 8.26 -13.97 -1.59
CA ASN A 143 8.21 -14.30 -3.01
C ASN A 143 7.57 -13.19 -3.87
N CYS A 144 6.79 -12.29 -3.27
CA CYS A 144 6.31 -11.07 -3.93
C CYS A 144 7.41 -10.00 -4.14
N LYS A 145 8.65 -10.24 -3.67
CA LYS A 145 9.87 -9.41 -3.90
C LYS A 145 9.74 -7.92 -3.51
N GLY A 146 8.75 -7.58 -2.69
CA GLY A 146 8.47 -6.23 -2.22
C GLY A 146 7.72 -5.36 -3.22
N LEU A 147 6.90 -5.96 -4.10
CA LEU A 147 5.94 -5.29 -4.96
C LEU A 147 4.61 -5.10 -4.20
N PRO A 148 4.24 -3.86 -3.78
CA PRO A 148 3.05 -3.65 -2.97
C PRO A 148 1.76 -4.11 -3.66
N LEU A 149 1.63 -3.86 -4.96
CA LEU A 149 0.46 -4.29 -5.72
C LEU A 149 0.33 -5.82 -5.78
N ALA A 150 1.43 -6.54 -6.01
CA ALA A 150 1.43 -8.01 -5.94
C ALA A 150 0.99 -8.51 -4.55
N ILE A 151 1.47 -7.86 -3.48
CA ILE A 151 1.11 -8.21 -2.10
C ILE A 151 -0.38 -7.96 -1.83
N VAL A 152 -0.92 -6.81 -2.26
CA VAL A 152 -2.33 -6.47 -2.09
C VAL A 152 -3.21 -7.44 -2.87
N VAL A 153 -2.82 -7.77 -4.10
CA VAL A 153 -3.52 -8.73 -4.96
C VAL A 153 -3.57 -10.13 -4.31
N ILE A 154 -2.44 -10.64 -3.83
CA ILE A 154 -2.38 -11.92 -3.13
C ILE A 154 -3.14 -11.86 -1.80
N GLY A 155 -3.06 -10.75 -1.08
CA GLY A 155 -3.82 -10.53 0.15
C GLY A 155 -5.33 -10.58 -0.06
N GLY A 156 -5.83 -10.00 -1.16
CA GLY A 156 -7.24 -10.09 -1.56
C GLY A 156 -7.68 -11.50 -1.93
N LEU A 157 -6.79 -12.34 -2.47
CA LEU A 157 -7.08 -13.76 -2.70
C LEU A 157 -7.18 -14.53 -1.38
N LEU A 158 -6.22 -14.29 -0.48
CA LEU A 158 -6.17 -14.93 0.84
C LEU A 158 -7.26 -14.46 1.79
N SER A 159 -7.89 -13.30 1.55
CA SER A 159 -9.00 -12.81 2.37
C SER A 159 -10.35 -13.40 1.95
N LYS A 160 -10.49 -13.81 0.67
CA LYS A 160 -11.71 -14.40 0.10
C LYS A 160 -11.81 -15.90 0.37
N ASP A 161 -10.69 -16.61 0.36
CA ASP A 161 -10.62 -18.05 0.66
C ASP A 161 -10.17 -18.31 2.10
N SER A 162 -10.73 -19.36 2.70
CA SER A 162 -10.76 -19.58 4.15
C SER A 162 -9.41 -19.48 4.88
N THR A 163 -9.44 -19.30 6.21
CA THR A 163 -8.24 -19.37 7.08
C THR A 163 -7.58 -20.76 7.13
N ALA A 164 -7.94 -21.68 6.23
CA ALA A 164 -7.36 -23.01 6.17
C ALA A 164 -5.94 -22.95 5.62
N GLN A 165 -5.01 -23.58 6.35
CA GLN A 165 -3.60 -23.66 6.00
C GLN A 165 -3.34 -24.17 4.57
N LYS A 166 -4.18 -25.09 4.08
CA LYS A 166 -4.05 -25.69 2.75
C LYS A 166 -4.18 -24.68 1.61
N ASP A 167 -5.04 -23.69 1.77
CA ASP A 167 -5.29 -22.67 0.74
C ASP A 167 -4.07 -21.73 0.62
N TRP A 168 -3.47 -21.40 1.78
CA TRP A 168 -2.22 -20.64 1.85
C TRP A 168 -1.04 -21.40 1.22
N GLU A 169 -0.95 -22.71 1.44
CA GLU A 169 0.09 -23.54 0.84
C GLU A 169 -0.03 -23.60 -0.69
N CYS A 170 -1.26 -23.70 -1.21
CA CYS A 170 -1.51 -23.68 -2.65
C CYS A 170 -1.04 -22.36 -3.28
N ILE A 171 -1.48 -21.23 -2.72
CA ILE A 171 -1.11 -19.89 -3.19
C ILE A 171 0.40 -19.67 -3.07
N ALA A 172 1.05 -20.20 -2.02
CA ALA A 172 2.49 -20.09 -1.86
C ALA A 172 3.28 -20.77 -2.98
N GLU A 173 2.85 -21.94 -3.45
CA GLU A 173 3.49 -22.63 -4.58
C GLU A 173 3.19 -21.94 -5.93
N ASP A 174 1.99 -21.40 -6.12
CA ASP A 174 1.64 -20.62 -7.33
C ASP A 174 2.50 -19.35 -7.43
N VAL A 175 2.61 -18.59 -6.34
CA VAL A 175 3.43 -17.36 -6.28
C VAL A 175 4.90 -17.69 -6.48
N LYS A 176 5.39 -18.78 -5.89
CA LYS A 176 6.78 -19.23 -6.06
C LYS A 176 7.07 -19.60 -7.52
N THR A 177 6.16 -20.34 -8.16
CA THR A 177 6.27 -20.70 -9.58
C THR A 177 6.35 -19.45 -10.45
N ALA A 178 5.41 -18.52 -10.26
CA ALA A 178 5.39 -17.22 -10.95
C ALA A 178 6.68 -16.39 -10.73
N ALA A 179 7.23 -16.43 -9.51
CA ALA A 179 8.44 -15.69 -9.16
C ALA A 179 9.73 -16.28 -9.77
N THR A 180 9.69 -17.53 -10.24
CA THR A 180 10.86 -18.26 -10.78
C THR A 180 10.92 -18.33 -12.31
N ASN A 181 9.82 -18.06 -13.03
CA ASN A 181 9.72 -18.33 -14.47
C ASN A 181 10.53 -17.42 -15.41
N GLY A 182 11.33 -16.48 -14.90
CA GLY A 182 12.25 -15.68 -15.73
C GLY A 182 11.59 -14.70 -16.72
N GLY A 183 10.28 -14.79 -16.95
CA GLY A 183 9.45 -13.85 -17.68
C GLY A 183 9.11 -12.60 -16.88
N ASP A 184 8.08 -11.87 -17.30
CA ASP A 184 7.53 -10.74 -16.55
C ASP A 184 6.80 -11.26 -15.29
N GLN A 185 7.60 -11.54 -14.26
CA GLN A 185 7.19 -12.07 -12.96
C GLN A 185 6.04 -11.26 -12.35
N PHE A 186 5.95 -9.96 -12.65
CA PHE A 186 4.87 -9.11 -12.17
C PHE A 186 3.55 -9.45 -12.84
N MET A 187 3.54 -9.59 -14.17
CA MET A 187 2.35 -9.99 -14.91
C MET A 187 1.89 -11.41 -14.57
N GLU A 188 2.82 -12.33 -14.31
CA GLU A 188 2.48 -13.69 -13.86
C GLU A 188 1.78 -13.66 -12.49
N ILE A 189 2.26 -12.86 -11.54
CA ILE A 189 1.61 -12.72 -10.23
C ILE A 189 0.23 -12.06 -10.36
N LEU A 190 0.08 -11.02 -11.19
CA LEU A 190 -1.22 -10.39 -11.44
C LEU A 190 -2.22 -11.35 -12.09
N SER A 191 -1.74 -12.23 -12.98
CA SER A 191 -2.58 -13.22 -13.65
C SER A 191 -3.25 -14.19 -12.67
N LEU A 192 -2.64 -14.46 -11.51
CA LEU A 192 -3.23 -15.31 -10.48
C LEU A 192 -4.57 -14.75 -9.99
N SER A 193 -4.64 -13.44 -9.76
CA SER A 193 -5.90 -12.81 -9.33
C SER A 193 -6.97 -12.83 -10.40
N TYR A 194 -6.60 -12.52 -11.64
CA TYR A 194 -7.53 -12.64 -12.76
C TYR A 194 -8.03 -14.07 -12.94
N ASN A 195 -7.16 -15.07 -12.74
CA ASN A 195 -7.52 -16.48 -12.89
C ASN A 195 -8.49 -16.93 -11.80
N SER A 196 -8.32 -16.45 -10.56
CA SER A 196 -9.21 -16.71 -9.44
C SER A 196 -10.54 -15.96 -9.49
N LEU A 197 -10.70 -14.94 -10.34
CA LEU A 197 -11.98 -14.24 -10.48
C LEU A 197 -13.09 -15.21 -10.95
N PRO A 198 -14.30 -15.11 -10.38
CA PRO A 198 -15.49 -15.75 -10.92
C PRO A 198 -15.67 -15.44 -12.40
N TYR A 199 -16.11 -16.43 -13.17
CA TYR A 199 -16.24 -16.32 -14.64
C TYR A 199 -17.06 -15.08 -15.09
N HIS A 200 -18.13 -14.75 -14.35
CA HIS A 200 -18.98 -13.60 -14.67
C HIS A 200 -18.31 -12.24 -14.45
N LEU A 201 -17.27 -12.16 -13.62
CA LEU A 201 -16.51 -10.93 -13.37
C LEU A 201 -15.37 -10.71 -14.36
N LYS A 202 -14.85 -11.79 -14.97
CA LYS A 202 -13.70 -11.70 -15.89
C LYS A 202 -13.96 -10.76 -17.07
N ALA A 203 -15.13 -10.86 -17.70
CA ALA A 203 -15.51 -9.99 -18.81
C ALA A 203 -15.66 -8.52 -18.36
N CYS A 204 -16.28 -8.30 -17.19
CA CYS A 204 -16.45 -6.97 -16.62
C CYS A 204 -15.10 -6.29 -16.33
N PHE A 205 -14.16 -7.03 -15.72
CA PHE A 205 -12.79 -6.57 -15.48
C PHE A 205 -12.06 -6.24 -16.78
N LEU A 206 -12.04 -7.16 -17.76
CA LEU A 206 -11.34 -6.91 -19.03
C LEU A 206 -11.89 -5.69 -19.79
N TYR A 207 -13.19 -5.43 -19.69
CA TYR A 207 -13.80 -4.28 -20.37
C TYR A 207 -13.28 -2.92 -19.86
N THR A 208 -12.74 -2.87 -18.64
CA THR A 208 -12.08 -1.66 -18.12
C THR A 208 -10.84 -1.27 -18.95
N GLY A 209 -10.22 -2.22 -19.64
CA GLY A 209 -9.07 -1.98 -20.52
C GLY A 209 -9.42 -1.32 -21.86
N VAL A 210 -10.71 -1.08 -22.15
CA VAL A 210 -11.14 -0.32 -23.34
C VAL A 210 -10.91 1.18 -23.16
N PHE A 211 -10.83 1.65 -21.91
CA PHE A 211 -10.59 3.06 -21.61
C PHE A 211 -9.10 3.41 -21.76
N PRO A 212 -8.76 4.66 -22.14
CA PRO A 212 -7.38 5.10 -22.19
C PRO A 212 -6.67 4.99 -20.83
N GLU A 213 -5.34 4.94 -20.89
CA GLU A 213 -4.49 5.00 -19.69
C GLU A 213 -4.84 6.25 -18.85
N ASP A 214 -4.91 6.07 -17.53
CA ASP A 214 -5.26 7.09 -16.52
C ASP A 214 -6.63 7.79 -16.70
N TYR A 215 -7.52 7.24 -17.52
CA TYR A 215 -8.86 7.79 -17.71
C TYR A 215 -9.76 7.58 -16.48
N GLU A 216 -10.39 8.65 -16.00
CA GLU A 216 -11.38 8.58 -14.92
C GLU A 216 -12.69 7.97 -15.44
N ILE A 217 -12.99 6.74 -15.04
CA ILE A 217 -14.19 6.02 -15.47
C ILE A 217 -15.35 6.32 -14.51
N PHE A 218 -16.39 6.98 -15.02
CA PHE A 218 -17.62 7.16 -14.25
C PHE A 218 -18.34 5.83 -14.01
N VAL A 219 -18.56 5.47 -12.74
CA VAL A 219 -19.23 4.21 -12.33
C VAL A 219 -20.57 4.01 -13.03
N THR A 220 -21.39 5.07 -13.14
CA THR A 220 -22.68 4.99 -13.82
C THR A 220 -22.57 4.70 -15.31
N GLN A 221 -21.48 5.11 -15.95
CA GLN A 221 -21.20 4.81 -17.36
C GLN A 221 -20.73 3.37 -17.51
N LEU A 222 -19.78 2.93 -16.67
CA LEU A 222 -19.27 1.57 -16.68
C LEU A 222 -20.39 0.53 -16.51
N ILE A 223 -21.29 0.73 -15.55
CA ILE A 223 -22.44 -0.15 -15.32
C ILE A 223 -23.34 -0.23 -16.56
N LYS A 224 -23.64 0.90 -17.21
CA LYS A 224 -24.46 0.93 -18.43
C LYS A 224 -23.80 0.15 -19.56
N LEU A 225 -22.48 0.27 -19.70
CA LEU A 225 -21.71 -0.45 -20.71
C LEU A 225 -21.72 -1.96 -20.44
N TRP A 226 -21.45 -2.40 -19.22
CA TRP A 226 -21.52 -3.83 -18.87
C TRP A 226 -22.90 -4.46 -19.11
N ILE A 227 -23.97 -3.70 -18.84
CA ILE A 227 -25.34 -4.14 -19.14
C ILE A 227 -25.56 -4.21 -20.66
N ALA A 228 -25.13 -3.20 -21.42
CA ALA A 228 -25.29 -3.13 -22.86
C ALA A 228 -24.54 -4.27 -23.60
N GLU A 229 -23.35 -4.62 -23.11
CA GLU A 229 -22.53 -5.73 -23.64
C GLU A 229 -23.05 -7.11 -23.21
N GLY A 230 -24.06 -7.16 -22.34
CA GLY A 230 -24.67 -8.42 -21.89
C GLY A 230 -23.84 -9.22 -20.88
N PHE A 231 -22.86 -8.58 -20.21
CA PHE A 231 -22.07 -9.23 -19.16
C PHE A 231 -22.88 -9.47 -17.88
N VAL A 232 -23.91 -8.65 -17.67
CA VAL A 232 -24.75 -8.71 -16.47
C VAL A 232 -25.98 -9.55 -16.74
N LYS A 233 -26.12 -10.67 -16.00
CA LYS A 233 -27.26 -11.59 -16.09
C LYS A 233 -27.95 -11.68 -14.73
N PRO A 234 -29.01 -10.89 -14.49
CA PRO A 234 -29.62 -10.85 -13.18
C PRO A 234 -30.50 -12.08 -12.92
N PRO A 235 -30.36 -12.74 -11.76
CA PRO A 235 -31.40 -13.64 -11.28
C PRO A 235 -32.62 -12.83 -10.86
N THR A 236 -33.82 -13.27 -11.21
CA THR A 236 -35.06 -12.70 -10.64
C THR A 236 -35.06 -12.89 -9.12
N PRO A 237 -35.32 -11.85 -8.29
CA PRO A 237 -35.92 -10.55 -8.62
C PRO A 237 -34.96 -9.36 -8.73
N LYS A 238 -33.63 -9.56 -8.78
CA LYS A 238 -32.67 -8.45 -8.82
C LYS A 238 -32.74 -7.70 -10.16
N SER A 239 -32.55 -6.38 -10.12
CA SER A 239 -32.43 -5.57 -11.34
C SER A 239 -31.02 -5.69 -11.94
N PHE A 240 -30.89 -5.46 -13.26
CA PHE A 240 -29.58 -5.40 -13.93
C PHE A 240 -28.63 -4.42 -13.25
N LYS A 241 -29.12 -3.24 -12.85
CA LYS A 241 -28.32 -2.23 -12.18
C LYS A 241 -27.76 -2.74 -10.85
N GLN A 242 -28.60 -3.35 -10.01
CA GLN A 242 -28.17 -3.89 -8.72
C GLN A 242 -27.10 -4.99 -8.89
N VAL A 243 -27.27 -5.89 -9.85
CA VAL A 243 -26.30 -6.96 -10.09
C VAL A 243 -24.99 -6.41 -10.64
N ALA A 244 -25.04 -5.39 -11.49
CA ALA A 244 -23.84 -4.71 -11.98
C ALA A 244 -23.09 -3.97 -10.86
N GLU A 245 -23.82 -3.34 -9.93
CA GLU A 245 -23.24 -2.70 -8.74
C GLU A 245 -22.60 -3.74 -7.81
N ASP A 246 -23.27 -4.89 -7.59
CA ASP A 246 -22.70 -6.03 -6.85
C ASP A 246 -21.40 -6.52 -7.50
N TYR A 247 -21.39 -6.69 -8.84
CA TYR A 247 -20.19 -7.11 -9.57
C TYR A 247 -19.03 -6.12 -9.45
N LEU A 248 -19.33 -4.81 -9.54
CA LEU A 248 -18.31 -3.78 -9.35
C LEU A 248 -17.75 -3.83 -7.93
N LYS A 249 -18.61 -4.01 -6.94
CA LYS A 249 -18.20 -4.13 -5.55
C LYS A 249 -17.29 -5.34 -5.33
N ASP A 250 -17.65 -6.51 -5.88
CA ASP A 250 -16.85 -7.73 -5.78
C ASP A 250 -15.46 -7.63 -6.48
N LEU A 251 -15.34 -6.72 -7.45
CA LEU A 251 -14.06 -6.39 -8.12
C LEU A 251 -13.21 -5.38 -7.33
N VAL A 252 -13.83 -4.56 -6.48
CA VAL A 252 -13.14 -3.57 -5.63
C VAL A 252 -12.72 -4.15 -4.29
N ASP A 253 -13.56 -5.03 -3.71
CA ASP A 253 -13.31 -5.78 -2.48
C ASP A 253 -12.25 -6.87 -2.67
#